data_AF-A0A0K3AYI6-F1
#
_entry.id   AF-A0A0K3AYI6-F1
#
_cell.length_a   1.000
_cell.length_b   1.000
_cell.length_c   1.000
_cell.angle_alpha   90.00
_cell.angle_beta   90.00
_cell.angle_gamma   90.00
#
_symmetry.space_group_name_H-M   'P 1'
#
loop_
_entity.id
_entity.type
_entity.pdbx_description
1 polymer ?
#
loop_
_entity_poly.entity_id
_entity_poly.type
_entity_poly.pdbx_seq_one_letter_code
_entity_poly.pdbx_strand_id
1 'polypeptide(L)' 'MRALQAEGKSPISKTQGMKMAQKIKAVKYLECSALTQQGLTQVFEDAVRSILHPKPQKKKKSCNIM' A
#
# COMPACT_ATOMS: atom_id res chain seq x y z
N MET A 1 -19.53 -8.01 -5.99
CA MET A 1 -18.62 -8.91 -6.75
C MET A 1 -19.12 -9.27 -8.15
N ARG A 2 -20.43 -9.23 -8.44
CA ARG A 2 -20.98 -9.63 -9.76
C ARG A 2 -20.51 -8.76 -10.94
N ALA A 3 -20.26 -7.46 -10.74
CA ALA A 3 -19.83 -6.56 -11.81
C ALA A 3 -18.43 -6.90 -12.36
N LEU A 4 -17.45 -7.15 -11.49
CA LEU A 4 -16.08 -7.50 -11.91
C LEU A 4 -16.02 -8.83 -12.67
N GLN A 5 -16.85 -9.79 -12.24
CA GLN A 5 -16.89 -11.13 -12.81
C GLN A 5 -17.54 -11.14 -14.21
N ALA A 6 -18.48 -10.23 -14.47
CA ALA A 6 -19.07 -10.02 -15.79
C ALA A 6 -18.05 -9.49 -16.81
N GLU A 7 -17.02 -8.77 -16.36
CA GLU A 7 -15.90 -8.29 -17.18
C GLU A 7 -14.72 -9.27 -17.21
N GLY A 8 -14.86 -10.47 -16.65
CA GLY A 8 -13.78 -11.47 -16.58
C GLY A 8 -12.63 -11.10 -15.63
N LYS A 9 -12.81 -10.10 -14.77
CA LYS A 9 -11.79 -9.59 -13.85
C LYS A 9 -11.98 -10.20 -12.45
N SER A 10 -10.89 -10.66 -11.86
CA SER A 10 -10.86 -11.13 -10.47
C SER A 10 -10.52 -9.99 -9.51
N PRO A 11 -11.02 -10.03 -8.26
CA PRO A 11 -10.64 -9.06 -7.24
C PRO A 11 -9.13 -9.12 -6.97
N ILE A 12 -8.55 -7.96 -6.66
CA ILE A 12 -7.12 -7.86 -6.36
C ILE A 12 -6.80 -8.58 -5.05
N SER A 13 -5.81 -9.45 -5.08
CA SER A 13 -5.30 -10.10 -3.88
C SER A 13 -4.37 -9.17 -3.09
N LYS A 14 -4.31 -9.39 -1.78
CA LYS A 14 -3.41 -8.66 -0.88
C LYS A 14 -1.95 -8.68 -1.34
N THR A 15 -1.48 -9.81 -1.88
CA THR A 15 -0.10 -9.95 -2.38
C THR A 15 0.15 -9.09 -3.61
N GLN A 16 -0.82 -8.96 -4.52
CA GLN A 16 -0.74 -8.06 -5.67
C GLN A 16 -0.68 -6.59 -5.22
N GLY A 17 -1.53 -6.19 -4.27
CA GLY A 17 -1.51 -4.85 -3.69
C GLY A 17 -0.17 -4.52 -3.03
N MET A 18 0.38 -5.44 -2.24
CA MET A 18 1.71 -5.28 -1.63
C MET A 18 2.83 -5.17 -2.67
N LYS A 19 2.81 -5.97 -3.73
CA LYS A 19 3.78 -5.87 -4.83
C LYS A 19 3.72 -4.49 -5.50
N MET A 20 2.51 -3.96 -5.73
CA MET A 20 2.35 -2.64 -6.32
C MET A 20 2.87 -1.53 -5.40
N ALA A 21 2.59 -1.61 -4.10
CA ALA A 21 3.12 -0.67 -3.11
C ALA A 21 4.65 -0.64 -3.10
N GLN A 22 5.31 -1.79 -3.21
CA GLN A 22 6.77 -1.87 -3.34
C GLN A 22 7.26 -1.24 -4.64
N LYS A 23 6.59 -1.51 -5.77
CA LYS A 23 6.95 -0.98 -7.09
C LYS A 23 6.96 0.55 -7.12
N ILE A 24 5.96 1.19 -6.48
CA ILE A 24 5.87 2.65 -6.40
C ILE A 24 6.60 3.25 -5.18
N LYS A 25 7.26 2.42 -4.37
CA LYS A 25 7.94 2.81 -3.12
C LYS A 25 7.01 3.52 -2.13
N ALA A 26 5.76 3.07 -2.04
CA ALA A 26 4.82 3.57 -1.04
C ALA A 26 5.32 3.26 0.38
N VAL A 27 4.94 4.11 1.33
CA VAL A 27 5.33 3.96 2.75
C VAL A 27 4.72 2.70 3.37
N LYS A 28 3.46 2.39 3.03
CA LYS A 28 2.71 1.25 3.55
C LYS A 28 1.56 0.89 2.61
N TYR A 29 1.17 -0.38 2.60
CA TYR A 29 -0.05 -0.87 1.97
C TYR A 29 -1.09 -1.15 3.06
N LEU A 30 -2.34 -0.71 2.85
CA LEU A 30 -3.48 -0.91 3.76
C LEU A 30 -4.73 -1.24 2.94
N GLU A 31 -5.59 -2.12 3.46
CA GLU A 31 -6.90 -2.44 2.89
C GLU A 31 -7.98 -1.90 3.82
N CYS A 32 -9.02 -1.31 3.26
CA CYS A 32 -10.15 -0.79 4.02
C CYS A 32 -11.48 -1.04 3.29
N SER A 33 -12.58 -0.98 4.04
CA SER A 33 -13.94 -1.05 3.54
C SER A 33 -14.71 0.14 4.07
N ALA A 34 -15.08 1.06 3.18
CA ALA A 34 -15.85 2.25 3.56
C ALA A 34 -17.24 1.88 4.10
N LEU A 35 -17.86 0.84 3.53
CA LEU A 35 -19.21 0.40 3.90
C LEU A 35 -19.29 -0.19 5.31
N THR A 36 -18.34 -1.07 5.64
CA THR A 36 -18.28 -1.73 6.96
C THR A 36 -17.40 -0.98 7.95
N GLN A 37 -16.87 0.17 7.53
CA GLN A 37 -15.92 1.01 8.27
C GLN A 37 -14.63 0.29 8.73
N GLN A 38 -14.34 -0.87 8.16
CA GLN A 38 -13.16 -1.65 8.52
C GLN A 38 -11.90 -0.98 7.97
N GLY A 39 -10.91 -0.76 8.83
CA GLY A 39 -9.60 -0.21 8.45
C GLY A 39 -9.59 1.28 8.11
N LEU A 40 -10.73 1.99 8.15
CA LEU A 40 -10.78 3.43 7.86
C LEU A 40 -9.92 4.25 8.83
N THR A 41 -10.14 4.11 10.14
CA THR A 41 -9.37 4.83 11.17
C THR A 41 -7.88 4.59 11.01
N GLN A 42 -7.49 3.34 10.77
CA GLN A 42 -6.09 2.97 10.57
C GLN A 42 -5.46 3.67 9.36
N VAL A 43 -6.20 3.81 8.24
CA VAL A 43 -5.73 4.53 7.05
C VAL A 43 -5.41 5.99 7.37
N PHE A 44 -6.29 6.68 8.11
CA PHE A 44 -6.07 8.07 8.49
C PHE A 44 -4.93 8.25 9.49
N GLU A 45 -4.85 7.41 10.52
CA GLU A 45 -3.78 7.46 11.52
C GLU A 45 -2.40 7.16 10.91
N ASP A 46 -2.29 6.11 10.08
CA ASP A 46 -1.03 5.78 9.40
C ASP A 46 -0.62 6.89 8.41
N ALA A 47 -1.58 7.54 7.74
CA ALA A 47 -1.28 8.67 6.85
C ALA A 47 -0.68 9.85 7.62
N VAL A 48 -1.30 10.27 8.72
CA VAL A 48 -0.77 11.35 9.57
C VAL A 48 0.59 10.96 10.14
N ARG A 49 0.72 9.73 10.67
CA ARG A 49 1.97 9.22 11.21
C ARG A 49 3.09 9.17 10.17
N SER A 50 2.78 8.88 8.91
CA SER A 50 3.77 8.82 7.83
C SER A 50 4.41 10.17 7.53
N ILE A 51 3.67 11.26 7.78
CA ILE A 51 4.13 12.64 7.60
C ILE A 51 4.91 13.10 8.84
N LEU A 52 4.40 12.85 10.05
CA LEU A 52 5.04 13.27 11.30
C LEU A 52 6.32 12.50 11.59
N HIS A 53 6.37 11.22 11.23
CA HIS A 53 7.50 10.32 11.49
C HIS A 53 7.96 9.67 10.19
N PRO A 54 8.64 10.43 9.31
CA PRO A 54 9.11 9.88 8.05
C PRO A 54 10.14 8.78 8.33
N LYS A 55 9.84 7.55 7.91
CA LYS A 55 10.82 6.46 7.99
C LYS A 55 11.98 6.79 7.04
N PRO A 56 13.25 6.66 7.48
CA PRO A 56 14.38 6.90 6.60
C PRO A 56 14.29 5.93 5.42
N GLN A 57 14.08 6.49 4.22
CA GLN A 57 14.13 5.69 3.01
C GLN A 57 15.55 5.14 2.88
N LYS A 58 15.69 3.81 2.78
CA LYS A 58 16.99 3.15 2.60
C LYS A 58 17.60 3.69 1.30
N LYS A 59 18.53 4.65 1.41
CA LYS A 59 19.35 5.10 0.29
C LYS A 59 20.10 3.88 -0.22
N LYS A 60 20.09 3.63 -1.53
CA LYS A 60 20.97 2.61 -2.12
C LYS A 60 22.40 2.98 -1.73
N LYS A 61 23.13 2.06 -1.10
CA LYS A 61 24.57 2.25 -0.87
C LYS A 61 25.21 2.43 -2.24
N SER A 62 25.84 3.57 -2.51
CA SER A 62 26.67 3.73 -3.70
C SER A 62 27.83 2.74 -3.54
N CYS A 63 27.84 1.69 -4.35
CA CYS A 63 28.99 0.82 -4.45
C CYS A 63 30.06 1.60 -5.22
N ASN A 64 30.96 2.28 -4.51
CA ASN A 64 32.20 2.73 -5.12
C ASN A 64 33.14 1.52 -5.09
N ILE A 65 33.19 0.79 -6.20
CA ILE A 65 34.31 -0.12 -6.46
C ILE A 65 35.51 0.79 -6.70
N MET A 66 36.50 0.66 -5.82
CA MET A 66 37.82 1.27 -5.96
C MET A 66 38.72 0.32 -6.75
#